data_AF-A0A5K0XX43-F1
#
_entry.id   AF-A0A5K0XX43-F1
#
_cell.length_a   1.000
_cell.length_b   1.000
_cell.length_c   1.000
_cell.angle_alpha   90.00
_cell.angle_beta   90.00
_cell.angle_gamma   90.00
#
_symmetry.space_group_name_H-M   'P 1'
#
loop_
_entity.id
_entity.type
_entity.pdbx_description
1 polymer ?
#
loop_
_entity_poly.entity_id
_entity_poly.type
_entity_poly.pdbx_seq_one_letter_code
_entity_poly.pdbx_strand_id
1 'polypeptide(L)'
;VPVSDLVGKTVLLYFSAHWCPPCRAFSPKLIETYHEIKAKDSAFEIIFVSSDHDQAAFEEYFATMPFLALPYGDTRKKSLSKTFKVTGIPTLVAIGPSGRTLTKDARNLVINYGAAAYPFTEVRLKEVEQEMEEMAKQWPKEVQQHPLHEEHSLELSRRPNYICDACDSEGHGWSYLCADCDFDLHPMCALKAGADVGAQDDENTVGYREQDEPSNETWVCDGETC
;
A
#
# COMPACT_ATOMS: atom_id res chain seq x y z
N VAL A 1 1.92 -0.93 23.93
CA VAL A 1 0.71 -1.73 24.26
C VAL A 1 1.09 -3.17 24.57
N PRO A 2 0.46 -3.84 25.54
CA PRO A 2 0.65 -5.26 25.79
C PRO A 2 0.06 -6.14 24.67
N VAL A 3 0.65 -7.31 24.43
CA VAL A 3 0.21 -8.25 23.37
C VAL A 3 -1.21 -8.77 23.60
N SER A 4 -1.66 -8.82 24.86
CA SER A 4 -3.03 -9.19 25.23
C SER A 4 -4.09 -8.34 24.55
N ASP A 5 -3.79 -7.07 24.23
CA ASP A 5 -4.72 -6.12 23.60
C ASP A 5 -4.94 -6.42 22.10
N LEU A 6 -4.20 -7.39 21.57
CA LEU A 6 -4.31 -7.86 20.19
C LEU A 6 -5.12 -9.17 20.08
N VAL A 7 -5.50 -9.78 21.20
CA VAL A 7 -6.31 -11.01 21.19
C VAL A 7 -7.66 -10.73 20.53
N GLY A 8 -8.06 -11.59 19.60
CA GLY A 8 -9.30 -11.44 18.85
C GLY A 8 -9.24 -10.44 17.69
N LYS A 9 -8.10 -9.79 17.44
CA LYS A 9 -7.91 -8.90 16.29
C LYS A 9 -7.33 -9.64 15.08
N THR A 10 -7.61 -9.14 13.89
CA THR A 10 -6.81 -9.46 12.71
C THR A 10 -5.52 -8.63 12.76
N VAL A 11 -4.37 -9.29 12.70
CA VAL A 11 -3.05 -8.66 12.82
C VAL A 11 -2.23 -8.92 11.57
N LEU A 12 -1.66 -7.86 10.97
CA LEU A 12 -0.62 -8.02 9.96
C LEU A 12 0.77 -7.83 10.57
N LEU A 13 1.65 -8.80 10.35
CA LEU A 13 3.08 -8.65 10.67
C LEU A 13 3.81 -8.13 9.44
N TYR A 14 4.31 -6.90 9.53
CA TYR A 14 4.97 -6.22 8.42
C TYR A 14 6.49 -6.24 8.61
N PHE A 15 7.17 -7.15 7.92
CA PHE A 15 8.63 -7.22 7.90
C PHE A 15 9.18 -6.29 6.83
N SER A 16 9.92 -5.27 7.24
CA SER A 16 10.35 -4.17 6.36
C SER A 16 11.56 -3.44 6.95
N ALA A 17 12.15 -2.52 6.19
CA ALA A 17 13.25 -1.66 6.62
C ALA A 17 13.32 -0.40 5.75
N HIS A 18 13.85 0.68 6.29
CA HIS A 18 14.00 1.95 5.60
C HIS A 18 14.98 1.87 4.43
N TRP A 19 16.11 1.19 4.63
CA TRP A 19 17.16 1.04 3.61
C TRP A 19 16.69 0.28 2.36
N CYS A 20 15.58 -0.45 2.44
CA CYS A 20 15.04 -1.30 1.38
C CYS A 20 14.13 -0.50 0.42
N PRO A 21 14.53 -0.28 -0.85
CA PRO A 21 13.71 0.47 -1.82
C PRO A 21 12.29 -0.08 -2.04
N PRO A 22 12.06 -1.39 -2.29
CA PRO A 22 10.70 -1.89 -2.49
C PRO A 22 9.85 -1.80 -1.22
N CYS A 23 10.48 -1.72 -0.05
CA CYS A 23 9.80 -1.49 1.21
C CYS A 23 9.26 -0.06 1.30
N ARG A 24 10.08 0.94 0.95
CA ARG A 24 9.65 2.35 0.92
C ARG A 24 8.55 2.58 -0.11
N ALA A 25 8.62 1.90 -1.27
CA ALA A 25 7.58 1.98 -2.29
C ALA A 25 6.24 1.38 -1.81
N PHE A 26 6.27 0.30 -1.02
CA PHE A 26 5.05 -0.37 -0.55
C PHE A 26 4.38 0.32 0.66
N SER A 27 5.15 0.98 1.53
CA SER A 27 4.63 1.55 2.78
C SER A 27 3.48 2.56 2.60
N PRO A 28 3.50 3.51 1.65
CA PRO A 28 2.38 4.40 1.41
C PRO A 28 1.06 3.66 1.14
N LYS A 29 1.09 2.62 0.30
CA LYS A 29 -0.09 1.80 -0.01
C LYS A 29 -0.60 1.04 1.21
N LEU A 30 0.32 0.54 2.05
CA LEU A 30 -0.03 -0.14 3.29
C LEU A 30 -0.66 0.82 4.31
N ILE A 31 -0.17 2.07 4.39
CA ILE A 31 -0.71 3.11 5.27
C ILE A 31 -2.13 3.51 4.85
N GLU A 32 -2.36 3.74 3.56
CA GLU A 32 -3.70 3.98 3.00
C GLU A 32 -4.66 2.84 3.35
N THR A 33 -4.25 1.60 3.05
CA THR A 33 -5.03 0.40 3.35
C THR A 33 -5.33 0.26 4.85
N TYR A 34 -4.37 0.61 5.71
CA TYR A 34 -4.57 0.58 7.15
C TYR A 34 -5.66 1.55 7.59
N HIS A 35 -5.64 2.79 7.10
CA HIS A 35 -6.66 3.78 7.44
C HIS A 35 -8.06 3.35 6.97
N GLU A 36 -8.19 2.85 5.75
CA GLU A 36 -9.47 2.35 5.22
C GLU A 36 -10.05 1.19 6.03
N ILE A 37 -9.20 0.22 6.43
CA ILE A 37 -9.65 -0.91 7.25
C ILE A 37 -10.01 -0.41 8.65
N LYS A 38 -9.16 0.40 9.29
CA LYS A 38 -9.40 0.92 10.66
C LYS A 38 -10.66 1.78 10.76
N ALA A 39 -11.03 2.47 9.69
CA ALA A 39 -12.27 3.24 9.62
C ALA A 39 -13.52 2.34 9.70
N LYS A 40 -13.42 1.07 9.28
CA LYS A 40 -14.52 0.10 9.22
C LYS A 40 -14.48 -0.91 10.37
N ASP A 41 -13.28 -1.29 10.80
CA ASP A 41 -13.05 -2.30 11.84
C ASP A 41 -11.90 -1.92 12.77
N SER A 42 -12.23 -1.63 14.02
CA SER A 42 -11.25 -1.30 15.05
C SER A 42 -10.47 -2.53 15.55
N ALA A 43 -10.97 -3.74 15.28
CA ALA A 43 -10.33 -5.02 15.60
C ALA A 43 -9.29 -5.45 14.55
N PHE A 44 -8.59 -4.47 13.99
CA PHE A 44 -7.47 -4.64 13.06
C PHE A 44 -6.23 -3.91 13.57
N GLU A 45 -5.05 -4.48 13.33
CA GLU A 45 -3.77 -3.84 13.65
C GLU A 45 -2.63 -4.30 12.73
N ILE A 46 -1.64 -3.44 12.53
CA ILE A 46 -0.37 -3.78 11.88
C ILE A 46 0.75 -3.68 12.90
N ILE A 47 1.68 -4.64 12.86
CA ILE A 47 2.89 -4.64 13.68
C ILE A 47 4.09 -4.63 12.75
N PHE A 48 4.80 -3.51 12.74
CA PHE A 48 6.10 -3.36 12.08
C PHE A 48 7.16 -4.22 12.77
N VAL A 49 7.85 -5.04 11.98
CA VAL A 49 8.96 -5.88 12.40
C VAL A 49 10.19 -5.45 11.61
N SER A 50 10.91 -4.49 12.18
CA SER A 50 12.02 -3.82 11.50
C SER A 50 13.22 -4.74 11.23
N SER A 51 13.86 -4.49 10.08
CA SER A 51 15.19 -4.99 9.72
C SER A 51 16.18 -3.85 9.46
N ASP A 52 15.91 -2.67 10.01
CA ASP A 52 16.85 -1.55 10.03
C ASP A 52 18.14 -1.92 10.78
N HIS A 53 19.21 -1.21 10.47
CA HIS A 53 20.56 -1.54 10.97
C HIS A 53 20.84 -0.96 12.36
N ASP A 54 20.10 0.07 12.75
CA ASP A 54 20.25 0.75 14.03
C ASP A 54 18.91 1.34 14.51
N GLN A 55 18.91 1.79 15.76
CA GLN A 55 17.76 2.36 16.43
C GLN A 55 17.27 3.66 15.76
N ALA A 56 18.19 4.51 15.29
CA ALA A 56 17.83 5.81 14.73
C ALA A 56 17.10 5.66 13.39
N ALA A 57 17.61 4.80 12.50
CA ALA A 57 16.96 4.46 11.23
C ALA A 57 15.59 3.80 11.46
N PHE A 58 15.46 2.95 12.48
CA PHE A 58 14.17 2.38 12.88
C PHE A 58 13.17 3.46 13.30
N GLU A 59 13.57 4.38 14.18
CA GLU A 59 12.71 5.45 14.71
C GLU A 59 12.27 6.42 13.61
N GLU A 60 13.20 6.86 12.76
CA GLU A 60 12.93 7.75 11.63
C GLU A 60 11.85 7.17 10.71
N TYR A 61 12.02 5.90 10.31
CA TYR A 61 11.08 5.27 9.39
C TYR A 61 9.75 4.93 10.06
N PHE A 62 9.78 4.44 11.29
CA PHE A 62 8.57 4.13 12.06
C PHE A 62 7.74 5.38 12.37
N ALA A 63 8.36 6.56 12.50
CA ALA A 63 7.64 7.81 12.71
C ALA A 63 6.65 8.16 11.57
N THR A 64 6.82 7.56 10.38
CA THR A 64 5.90 7.73 9.25
C THR A 64 4.70 6.78 9.30
N MET A 65 4.66 5.83 10.25
CA MET A 65 3.68 4.73 10.28
C MET A 65 2.62 4.95 11.38
N PRO A 66 1.32 4.81 11.08
CA PRO A 66 0.22 5.05 12.04
C PRO A 66 -0.14 3.83 12.91
N PHE A 67 0.70 2.81 12.92
CA PHE A 67 0.43 1.50 13.54
C PHE A 67 1.54 1.12 14.52
N LEU A 68 1.51 -0.10 15.06
CA LEU A 68 2.44 -0.54 16.11
C LEU A 68 3.76 -1.05 15.54
N ALA A 69 4.78 -1.12 16.40
CA ALA A 69 6.03 -1.80 16.09
C ALA A 69 6.42 -2.80 17.19
N LEU A 70 7.09 -3.86 16.77
CA LEU A 70 7.95 -4.62 17.67
C LEU A 70 9.15 -3.74 18.02
N PRO A 71 9.52 -3.59 19.31
CA PRO A 71 10.69 -2.79 19.69
C PRO A 71 11.94 -3.23 18.93
N TYR A 72 12.77 -2.26 18.56
CA TYR A 72 14.04 -2.55 17.89
C TYR A 72 14.94 -3.43 18.78
N GLY A 73 15.63 -4.38 18.17
CA GLY A 73 16.47 -5.36 18.88
C GLY A 73 15.72 -6.47 19.62
N ASP A 74 14.37 -6.49 19.62
CA ASP A 74 13.60 -7.53 20.30
C ASP A 74 13.94 -8.94 19.78
N THR A 75 14.22 -9.85 20.71
CA THR A 75 14.67 -11.21 20.41
C THR A 75 13.62 -12.04 19.66
N ARG A 76 12.34 -11.70 19.80
CA ARG A 76 11.23 -12.38 19.12
C ARG A 76 11.28 -12.22 17.62
N LYS A 77 11.91 -11.15 17.10
CA LYS A 77 12.09 -10.93 15.65
C LYS A 77 12.65 -12.18 14.95
N LYS A 78 13.72 -12.76 15.51
CA LYS A 78 14.37 -13.96 14.95
C LYS A 78 13.42 -15.15 14.88
N SER A 79 12.62 -15.36 15.93
CA SER A 79 11.62 -16.43 16.00
C SER A 79 10.50 -16.22 14.99
N LEU A 80 10.00 -14.98 14.87
CA LEU A 80 8.96 -14.60 13.91
C LEU A 80 9.43 -14.81 12.46
N SER A 81 10.61 -14.30 12.11
CA SER A 81 11.19 -14.48 10.77
C SER A 81 11.35 -15.96 10.42
N LYS A 82 11.83 -16.79 11.38
CA LYS A 82 11.96 -18.24 11.17
C LYS A 82 10.60 -18.93 11.01
N THR A 83 9.63 -18.61 11.88
CA THR A 83 8.29 -19.21 11.88
C THR A 83 7.56 -18.95 10.56
N PHE A 84 7.63 -17.71 10.08
CA PHE A 84 6.99 -17.33 8.83
C PHE A 84 7.84 -17.61 7.59
N LYS A 85 9.09 -18.04 7.76
CA LYS A 85 10.08 -18.27 6.69
C LYS A 85 10.32 -17.01 5.85
N VAL A 86 10.49 -15.88 6.53
CA VAL A 86 10.79 -14.59 5.89
C VAL A 86 12.20 -14.65 5.32
N THR A 87 12.32 -14.69 4.00
CA THR A 87 13.60 -14.70 3.26
C THR A 87 13.93 -13.37 2.60
N GLY A 88 12.97 -12.44 2.54
CA GLY A 88 13.12 -11.13 1.94
C GLY A 88 12.10 -10.14 2.49
N ILE A 89 12.33 -8.86 2.20
CA ILE A 89 11.45 -7.75 2.58
C ILE A 89 11.11 -6.92 1.32
N PRO A 90 9.91 -6.31 1.24
CA PRO A 90 8.84 -6.35 2.24
C PRO A 90 8.10 -7.70 2.26
N THR A 91 7.82 -8.22 3.46
CA THR A 91 6.94 -9.38 3.66
C THR A 91 5.81 -8.99 4.60
N LEU A 92 4.57 -9.37 4.28
CA LEU A 92 3.40 -9.09 5.09
C LEU A 92 2.62 -10.39 5.34
N VAL A 93 2.42 -10.73 6.61
CA VAL A 93 1.74 -11.95 7.03
C VAL A 93 0.45 -11.59 7.75
N ALA A 94 -0.68 -12.15 7.33
CA ALA A 94 -1.97 -11.98 7.99
C ALA A 94 -2.24 -13.09 9.00
N ILE A 95 -2.58 -12.69 10.22
CA ILE A 95 -2.98 -13.55 11.32
C ILE A 95 -4.40 -13.17 11.70
N GLY A 96 -5.29 -14.16 11.74
CA GLY A 96 -6.69 -13.92 12.07
C GLY A 96 -6.95 -13.83 13.58
N PRO A 97 -8.18 -13.49 13.98
CA PRO A 97 -8.60 -13.36 15.39
C PRO A 97 -8.29 -14.56 16.28
N SER A 98 -8.24 -15.76 15.70
CA SER A 98 -7.93 -17.02 16.40
C SER A 98 -6.43 -17.24 16.66
N GLY A 99 -5.56 -16.34 16.21
CA GLY A 99 -4.11 -16.51 16.23
C GLY A 99 -3.57 -17.43 15.13
N ARG A 100 -4.44 -17.95 14.26
CA ARG A 100 -4.04 -18.75 13.09
C ARG A 100 -3.60 -17.85 11.94
N THR A 101 -2.56 -18.28 11.22
CA THR A 101 -2.16 -17.63 9.98
C THR A 101 -3.24 -17.79 8.92
N LEU A 102 -3.69 -16.67 8.36
CA LEU A 102 -4.62 -16.64 7.24
C LEU A 102 -3.86 -16.74 5.92
N THR A 103 -2.81 -15.93 5.76
CA THR A 103 -1.94 -15.97 4.59
C THR A 103 -0.57 -15.38 4.91
N LYS A 104 0.46 -15.84 4.19
CA LYS A 104 1.81 -15.28 4.21
C LYS A 104 2.08 -14.32 3.05
N ASP A 105 1.09 -14.15 2.17
CA ASP A 105 1.19 -13.36 0.94
C ASP A 105 0.33 -12.09 0.99
N ALA A 106 0.08 -11.56 2.20
CA ALA A 106 -0.78 -10.40 2.37
C ALA A 106 -0.23 -9.16 1.64
N ARG A 107 1.07 -9.10 1.36
CA ARG A 107 1.72 -8.00 0.63
C ARG A 107 1.14 -7.88 -0.77
N ASN A 108 1.05 -8.99 -1.51
CA ASN A 108 0.49 -8.98 -2.86
C ASN A 108 -1.03 -8.75 -2.84
N LEU A 109 -1.73 -9.24 -1.82
CA LEU A 109 -3.16 -8.96 -1.68
C LEU A 109 -3.46 -7.47 -1.44
N VAL A 110 -2.65 -6.79 -0.63
CA VAL A 110 -2.77 -5.35 -0.41
C VAL A 110 -2.43 -4.57 -1.68
N ILE A 111 -1.42 -5.00 -2.44
CA ILE A 111 -1.09 -4.38 -3.73
C ILE A 111 -2.27 -4.51 -4.71
N ASN A 112 -2.79 -5.73 -4.88
CA ASN A 112 -3.79 -6.00 -5.91
C ASN A 112 -5.19 -5.51 -5.54
N TYR A 113 -5.54 -5.54 -4.25
CA TYR A 113 -6.92 -5.37 -3.80
C TYR A 113 -7.08 -4.35 -2.66
N GLY A 114 -5.99 -3.78 -2.14
CA GLY A 114 -6.02 -2.81 -1.04
C GLY A 114 -6.82 -3.31 0.17
N ALA A 115 -7.69 -2.45 0.71
CA ALA A 115 -8.57 -2.80 1.82
C ALA A 115 -9.66 -3.81 1.47
N ALA A 116 -9.99 -4.00 0.18
CA ALA A 116 -11.01 -4.97 -0.23
C ALA A 116 -10.61 -6.42 0.09
N ALA A 117 -9.30 -6.70 0.20
CA ALA A 117 -8.80 -7.99 0.64
C ALA A 117 -9.11 -8.31 2.11
N TYR A 118 -9.38 -7.32 2.96
CA TYR A 118 -9.69 -7.54 4.37
C TYR A 118 -10.98 -8.39 4.54
N PRO A 119 -11.00 -9.44 5.39
CA PRO A 119 -10.03 -9.79 6.44
C PRO A 119 -8.94 -10.79 6.01
N PHE A 120 -8.59 -10.85 4.74
CA PHE A 120 -7.55 -11.72 4.15
C PHE A 120 -7.86 -13.22 4.29
N THR A 121 -9.14 -13.58 4.38
CA THR A 121 -9.60 -14.97 4.39
C THR A 121 -9.75 -15.50 2.98
N GLU A 122 -9.54 -16.80 2.78
CA GLU A 122 -9.73 -17.43 1.47
C GLU A 122 -11.14 -17.19 0.89
N VAL A 123 -12.16 -17.16 1.75
CA VAL A 123 -13.54 -16.88 1.34
C VAL A 123 -13.64 -15.46 0.78
N ARG A 124 -13.14 -14.46 1.50
CA ARG A 124 -13.19 -13.07 1.05
C ARG A 124 -12.41 -12.87 -0.25
N LEU A 125 -11.25 -13.49 -0.39
CA LEU A 125 -10.44 -13.37 -1.60
C LEU A 125 -11.16 -13.94 -2.83
N LYS A 126 -11.85 -15.08 -2.68
CA LYS A 126 -12.68 -15.63 -3.76
C LYS A 126 -13.84 -14.71 -4.13
N GLU A 127 -14.46 -14.05 -3.16
CA GLU A 127 -15.53 -13.08 -3.43
C GLU A 127 -14.98 -11.87 -4.21
N VAL A 128 -13.84 -11.30 -3.79
CA VAL A 128 -13.19 -10.19 -4.51
C VAL A 128 -12.83 -10.59 -5.95
N GLU A 129 -12.25 -11.78 -6.13
CA GLU A 129 -11.88 -12.26 -7.46
C GLU A 129 -13.10 -12.46 -8.36
N GLN A 130 -14.20 -12.99 -7.81
CA GLN A 130 -15.46 -13.15 -8.53
C GLN A 130 -16.07 -11.79 -8.90
N GLU A 131 -16.10 -10.83 -7.97
CA GLU A 131 -16.58 -9.47 -8.24
C GLU A 131 -15.81 -8.82 -9.40
N MET A 132 -14.48 -8.99 -9.44
CA MET A 132 -13.64 -8.51 -10.53
C MET A 132 -13.89 -9.23 -11.85
N GLU A 133 -14.16 -10.54 -11.84
CA GLU A 133 -14.51 -11.28 -13.05
C GLU A 133 -15.87 -10.88 -13.59
N GLU A 134 -16.88 -10.71 -12.74
CA GLU A 134 -18.20 -10.22 -13.16
C GLU A 134 -18.13 -8.79 -13.70
N MET A 135 -17.27 -7.94 -13.14
CA MET A 135 -17.01 -6.61 -13.70
C MET A 135 -16.34 -6.70 -15.07
N ALA A 136 -15.33 -7.55 -15.23
CA ALA A 136 -14.63 -7.72 -16.51
C ALA A 136 -15.54 -8.24 -17.64
N LYS A 137 -16.60 -8.99 -17.33
CA LYS A 137 -17.61 -9.39 -18.34
C LYS A 137 -18.36 -8.22 -18.97
N GLN A 138 -18.37 -7.05 -18.32
CA GLN A 138 -19.02 -5.84 -18.84
C GLN A 138 -18.12 -5.07 -19.81
N TRP A 139 -16.83 -5.39 -19.85
CA TRP A 139 -15.86 -4.75 -20.72
C TRP A 139 -15.69 -5.50 -22.04
N PRO A 140 -15.44 -4.79 -23.16
CA PRO A 140 -15.15 -5.45 -24.43
C PRO A 140 -13.86 -6.27 -24.30
N LYS A 141 -13.81 -7.44 -24.94
CA LYS A 141 -12.62 -8.30 -24.91
C LYS A 141 -11.41 -7.69 -25.61
N GLU A 142 -11.67 -6.76 -26.52
CA GLU A 142 -10.66 -6.13 -27.37
C GLU A 142 -11.04 -4.67 -27.62
N VAL A 143 -10.07 -3.77 -27.61
CA VAL A 143 -10.18 -2.37 -28.03
C VAL A 143 -9.35 -2.18 -29.28
N GLN A 144 -9.98 -1.94 -30.43
CA GLN A 144 -9.28 -1.94 -31.72
C GLN A 144 -8.60 -0.62 -32.08
N GLN A 145 -9.02 0.49 -31.48
CA GLN A 145 -8.49 1.82 -31.79
C GLN A 145 -8.47 2.64 -30.52
N HIS A 146 -7.28 2.82 -29.95
CA HIS A 146 -7.06 3.74 -28.84
C HIS A 146 -6.17 4.90 -29.34
N PRO A 147 -6.46 6.17 -29.02
CA PRO A 147 -5.68 7.32 -29.54
C PRO A 147 -4.19 7.29 -29.22
N LEU A 148 -3.81 6.63 -28.12
CA LEU A 148 -2.40 6.45 -27.72
C LEU A 148 -1.75 5.22 -28.35
N HIS A 149 -2.54 4.34 -28.99
CA HIS A 149 -2.08 3.09 -29.59
C HIS A 149 -3.05 2.64 -30.70
N GLU A 150 -2.82 3.11 -31.93
CA GLU A 150 -3.71 2.88 -33.08
C GLU A 150 -3.27 1.71 -33.99
N GLU A 151 -2.02 1.24 -33.84
CA GLU A 151 -1.41 0.24 -34.74
C GLU A 151 -1.92 -1.19 -34.49
N HIS A 152 -2.19 -1.53 -33.23
CA HIS A 152 -2.66 -2.84 -32.81
C HIS A 152 -3.87 -2.72 -31.89
N SER A 153 -4.64 -3.80 -31.83
CA SER A 153 -5.70 -3.92 -30.84
C SER A 153 -5.14 -4.27 -29.46
N LEU A 154 -5.86 -3.83 -28.44
CA LEU A 154 -5.55 -4.13 -27.05
C LEU A 154 -6.50 -5.21 -26.53
N GLU A 155 -5.96 -6.30 -26.00
CA GLU A 155 -6.73 -7.41 -25.46
C GLU A 155 -6.89 -7.30 -23.94
N LEU A 156 -8.12 -7.52 -23.44
CA LEU A 156 -8.39 -7.55 -22.01
C LEU A 156 -7.73 -8.77 -21.37
N SER A 157 -6.73 -8.53 -20.53
CA SER A 157 -5.86 -9.54 -19.95
C SER A 157 -5.68 -9.38 -18.44
N ARG A 158 -5.40 -10.49 -17.74
CA ARG A 158 -5.03 -10.44 -16.31
C ARG A 158 -3.54 -10.08 -16.19
N ARG A 159 -3.25 -8.97 -15.51
CA ARG A 159 -1.90 -8.51 -15.19
C ARG A 159 -1.82 -8.19 -13.70
N PRO A 160 -0.98 -8.90 -12.92
CA PRO A 160 -0.89 -8.66 -11.48
C PRO A 160 -0.35 -7.26 -11.16
N ASN A 161 0.63 -6.78 -11.94
CA ASN A 161 1.16 -5.43 -11.87
C ASN A 161 1.56 -4.98 -13.28
N TYR A 162 1.26 -3.73 -13.63
CA TYR A 162 1.70 -3.06 -14.85
C TYR A 162 1.73 -1.55 -14.61
N ILE A 163 2.39 -0.80 -15.49
CA ILE A 163 2.28 0.66 -15.54
C ILE A 163 1.35 0.98 -16.71
N CYS A 164 0.38 1.84 -16.47
CA CYS A 164 -0.53 2.27 -17.53
C CYS A 164 0.15 3.31 -18.41
N ASP A 165 0.31 3.04 -19.70
CA ASP A 165 0.95 3.95 -20.66
C ASP A 165 0.16 5.24 -20.94
N ALA A 166 -1.08 5.34 -20.46
CA ALA A 166 -1.89 6.55 -20.61
C ALA A 166 -1.75 7.54 -19.45
N CYS A 167 -1.52 7.06 -18.23
CA CYS A 167 -1.54 7.90 -17.03
C CYS A 167 -0.31 7.72 -16.12
N ASP A 168 0.67 6.93 -16.56
CA ASP A 168 1.92 6.63 -15.86
C ASP A 168 1.74 6.10 -14.43
N SER A 169 0.55 5.57 -14.13
CA SER A 169 0.18 5.09 -12.80
C SER A 169 0.13 3.56 -12.77
N GLU A 170 0.45 2.98 -11.61
CA GLU A 170 0.41 1.53 -11.40
C GLU A 170 -1.01 0.98 -11.59
N GLY A 171 -1.11 -0.18 -12.24
CA GLY A 171 -2.32 -0.94 -12.46
C GLY A 171 -2.20 -2.37 -11.94
N HIS A 172 -3.33 -2.90 -11.46
CA HIS A 172 -3.41 -4.25 -10.91
C HIS A 172 -4.67 -4.96 -11.39
N GLY A 173 -4.57 -6.29 -11.54
CA GLY A 173 -5.70 -7.13 -11.88
C GLY A 173 -5.95 -7.23 -13.38
N TRP A 174 -6.80 -6.38 -13.93
CA TRP A 174 -7.16 -6.38 -15.36
C TRP A 174 -6.47 -5.23 -16.08
N SER A 175 -5.92 -5.47 -17.27
CA SER A 175 -5.38 -4.46 -18.19
C SER A 175 -5.89 -4.71 -19.61
N TYR A 176 -5.80 -3.68 -20.45
CA TYR A 176 -5.84 -3.83 -21.90
C TYR A 176 -4.41 -3.81 -22.41
N LEU A 177 -3.95 -4.95 -22.93
CA LEU A 177 -2.56 -5.19 -23.32
C LEU A 177 -2.42 -5.37 -24.83
N CYS A 178 -1.45 -4.69 -25.45
CA CYS A 178 -0.87 -5.11 -26.72
C CYS A 178 0.40 -5.93 -26.45
N ALA A 179 0.38 -7.22 -26.75
CA ALA A 179 1.55 -8.08 -26.55
C ALA A 179 2.71 -7.77 -27.52
N ASP A 180 2.42 -7.21 -28.69
CA ASP A 180 3.44 -6.88 -29.70
C ASP A 180 4.24 -5.64 -29.32
N CYS A 181 3.62 -4.69 -28.62
CA CYS A 181 4.24 -3.42 -28.24
C CYS A 181 4.56 -3.29 -26.75
N ASP A 182 4.20 -4.29 -25.93
CA ASP A 182 4.28 -4.24 -24.46
C ASP A 182 3.57 -2.99 -23.91
N PHE A 183 2.39 -2.70 -24.45
CA PHE A 183 1.59 -1.51 -24.13
C PHE A 183 0.40 -1.91 -23.27
N ASP A 184 0.33 -1.44 -22.02
CA ASP A 184 -0.67 -1.78 -21.03
C ASP A 184 -1.51 -0.53 -20.67
N LEU A 185 -2.84 -0.64 -20.71
CA LEU A 185 -3.74 0.39 -20.21
C LEU A 185 -4.61 -0.12 -19.08
N HIS A 186 -4.93 0.77 -18.13
CA HIS A 186 -6.03 0.52 -17.21
C HIS A 186 -7.34 0.34 -18.00
N PRO A 187 -8.26 -0.52 -17.53
CA PRO A 187 -9.59 -0.65 -18.13
C PRO A 187 -10.30 0.69 -18.30
N MET A 188 -10.16 1.59 -17.33
CA MET A 188 -10.76 2.92 -17.38
C MET A 188 -10.07 3.84 -18.41
N CYS A 189 -8.76 3.74 -18.58
CA CYS A 189 -8.02 4.52 -19.57
C CYS A 189 -8.35 4.06 -21.00
N ALA A 190 -8.40 2.75 -21.23
CA ALA A 190 -8.71 2.18 -22.54
C ALA A 190 -10.16 2.48 -22.98
N LEU A 191 -11.12 2.50 -22.05
CA LEU A 191 -12.54 2.65 -22.36
C LEU A 191 -13.05 4.10 -22.32
N LYS A 192 -12.32 5.03 -21.68
CA LYS A 192 -12.66 6.46 -21.65
C LYS A 192 -11.73 7.29 -22.55
N ALA A 193 -11.48 6.86 -23.78
CA ALA A 193 -10.84 7.71 -24.76
C ALA A 193 -11.76 8.91 -25.08
N GLY A 194 -11.45 10.11 -24.57
CA GLY A 194 -12.09 11.37 -24.97
C GLY A 194 -12.68 12.27 -23.87
N ALA A 195 -12.50 11.96 -22.57
CA ALA A 195 -12.77 12.93 -21.51
C ALA A 195 -11.43 13.42 -20.96
N ASP A 196 -11.21 14.74 -21.05
CA ASP A 196 -10.17 15.49 -20.37
C ASP A 196 -9.98 14.91 -18.96
N VAL A 197 -8.90 14.16 -18.73
CA VAL A 197 -8.49 13.80 -17.37
C VAL A 197 -7.75 15.03 -16.85
N GLY A 198 -8.52 16.09 -16.63
CA GLY A 198 -8.08 17.18 -15.77
C GLY A 198 -7.64 16.54 -14.48
N ALA A 199 -6.42 16.88 -14.06
CA ALA A 199 -5.91 16.61 -12.74
C ALA A 199 -7.06 16.77 -11.73
N GLN A 200 -7.33 15.71 -10.96
CA GLN A 200 -7.94 15.93 -9.67
C GLN A 200 -6.84 16.53 -8.79
N ASP A 201 -6.65 17.83 -8.99
CA ASP A 201 -6.12 18.72 -7.96
C ASP A 201 -7.16 18.69 -6.84
N ASP A 202 -6.92 17.89 -5.81
CA ASP A 202 -7.52 18.14 -4.50
C ASP A 202 -6.90 19.44 -3.93
N GLU A 203 -7.32 20.58 -4.49
CA GLU A 203 -7.22 21.87 -3.82
C GLU A 203 -8.16 21.87 -2.62
N ASN A 204 -7.66 21.34 -1.50
CA ASN A 204 -8.11 21.79 -0.19
C ASN A 204 -7.09 22.79 0.35
N THR A 205 -7.15 24.01 -0.21
CA THR A 205 -6.51 25.21 0.34
C THR A 205 -7.06 25.50 1.74
N VAL A 206 -6.37 24.98 2.76
CA VAL A 206 -6.37 25.58 4.09
C VAL A 206 -5.11 26.43 4.17
N GLY A 207 -5.30 27.75 4.09
CA GLY A 207 -4.24 28.73 3.93
C GLY A 207 -3.19 28.70 5.04
N TYR A 208 -1.93 28.54 4.63
CA TYR A 208 -0.77 28.93 5.42
C TYR A 208 -0.32 30.32 4.95
N ARG A 209 -0.35 31.28 5.88
CA ARG A 209 0.31 32.57 5.74
C ARG A 209 1.81 32.32 5.62
N GLU A 210 2.43 32.92 4.61
CA GLU A 210 3.88 33.10 4.52
C GLU A 210 4.37 33.77 5.81
N GLN A 211 5.32 33.13 6.50
CA GLN A 211 6.13 33.78 7.52
C GLN A 211 7.46 34.12 6.88
N ASP A 212 7.72 35.41 6.81
CA ASP A 212 8.98 36.03 6.45
C ASP A 212 10.14 35.50 7.31
N GLU A 213 11.33 35.49 6.71
CA GLU A 213 12.63 35.13 7.30
C GLU A 213 12.90 35.83 8.65
N PRO A 214 13.64 35.19 9.58
CA PRO A 214 14.03 35.86 10.81
C PRO A 214 15.22 36.79 10.57
N SER A 215 14.95 38.09 10.54
CA SER A 215 15.97 39.12 10.78
C SER A 215 16.36 39.13 12.26
N ASN A 216 17.55 38.61 12.53
CA ASN A 216 18.54 39.09 13.48
C ASN A 216 18.10 40.15 14.53
N GLU A 217 17.57 39.73 15.69
CA GLU A 217 17.55 40.57 16.90
C GLU A 217 17.83 39.76 18.18
N THR A 218 18.55 40.42 19.07
CA THR A 218 19.21 40.00 20.31
C THR A 218 18.27 39.52 21.42
N TRP A 219 18.58 38.40 22.06
CA TRP A 219 17.94 37.99 23.32
C TRP A 219 18.83 38.35 24.53
N VAL A 220 18.30 39.18 25.42
CA VAL A 220 18.80 39.39 26.79
C VAL A 220 18.10 38.37 27.69
N CYS A 221 18.86 37.59 28.45
CA CYS A 221 18.33 36.62 29.41
C CYS A 221 18.14 37.24 30.79
N ASP A 222 16.92 37.22 31.32
CA ASP A 222 16.63 37.41 32.74
C ASP A 222 16.04 36.11 33.31
N GLY A 223 16.84 35.38 34.10
CA GLY A 223 16.38 34.27 34.94
C GLY A 223 16.86 32.87 34.54
N GLU A 224 17.20 32.06 35.55
CA GLU A 224 17.70 30.69 35.41
C GLU A 224 16.58 29.70 35.15
N THR A 225 16.22 29.46 33.89
CA THR A 225 15.99 28.12 33.29
C THR A 225 15.51 28.28 31.85
N CYS A 226 16.23 27.67 30.89
CA CYS A 226 15.79 27.47 29.51
C CYS A 226 15.41 26.00 29.30
#